data_AF-A0A1F9MN16-F1
#
_entry.id   AF-A0A1F9MN16-F1
#
_cell.length_a   1.000
_cell.length_b   1.000
_cell.length_c   1.000
_cell.angle_alpha   90.00
_cell.angle_beta   90.00
_cell.angle_gamma   90.00
#
_symmetry.space_group_name_H-M   'P 1'
#
loop_
_entity.id
_entity.type
_entity.pdbx_description
1 polymer ?
#
loop_
_entity_poly.entity_id
_entity_poly.type
_entity_poly.pdbx_seq_one_letter_code
_entity_poly.pdbx_strand_id
1 'polypeptide(L)'
;MKKIWMSGLLAVVLFVGGTGATGAASEEKKKPVYPQTEIVLTGKKEARFSHLTHVNLNMSCGVCHHDVKHVALTEVDIAGIQDVAKIACANCHNETFQVESLRDRKAIFHGRCKECHQKGYADKKGPTNCNGCHVKQ
;
A
#
# COMPACT_ATOMS: atom_id res chain seq x y z
N MET A 1 14.40 40.51 41.02
CA MET A 1 14.30 41.97 40.77
C MET A 1 15.69 42.57 40.63
N LYS A 2 16.11 42.96 39.42
CA LYS A 2 17.21 43.91 39.19
C LYS A 2 16.98 44.55 37.82
N LYS A 3 16.59 45.83 37.87
CA LYS A 3 16.34 46.72 36.74
C LYS A 3 17.66 47.40 36.37
N ILE A 4 18.01 47.44 35.09
CA ILE A 4 19.08 48.26 34.50
C ILE A 4 18.48 48.81 33.20
N TRP A 5 17.86 50.00 33.24
CA TRP A 5 18.37 51.34 32.89
C TRP A 5 18.47 51.62 31.38
N MET A 6 17.69 52.64 30.99
CA MET A 6 17.52 53.24 29.66
C MET A 6 18.79 53.96 29.17
N SER A 7 18.95 53.99 27.84
CA SER A 7 19.44 55.09 26.97
C SER A 7 19.90 54.41 25.68
N GLY A 8 19.26 54.52 24.52
CA GLY A 8 18.78 55.73 23.85
C GLY A 8 19.74 56.03 22.69
N LEU A 9 19.46 55.53 21.49
CA LEU A 9 19.85 56.23 20.26
C LEU A 9 19.00 55.75 19.07
N LEU A 10 18.37 56.74 18.46
CA LEU A 10 17.60 56.70 17.24
C LEU A 10 18.57 56.46 16.06
N ALA A 11 18.34 55.44 15.23
CA ALA A 11 18.95 55.34 13.91
C ALA A 11 17.91 54.90 12.88
N VAL A 12 17.58 55.88 12.06
CA VAL A 12 16.68 55.91 10.92
C VAL A 12 17.13 54.93 9.82
N VAL A 13 16.18 54.10 9.39
CA VAL A 13 15.91 53.62 8.01
C VAL A 13 17.03 52.91 7.26
N LEU A 14 16.78 51.64 6.90
CA LEU A 14 16.85 51.18 5.51
C LEU A 14 15.89 50.00 5.31
N PHE A 15 14.79 50.33 4.62
CA PHE A 15 13.78 49.41 4.14
C PHE A 15 14.40 48.59 2.99
N VAL A 16 14.89 47.38 3.27
CA VAL A 16 15.14 46.38 2.23
C VAL A 16 13.95 45.44 2.25
N GLY A 17 13.04 45.66 1.30
CA GLY A 17 11.95 44.76 1.00
C GLY A 17 12.49 43.41 0.55
N GLY A 18 12.67 42.50 1.50
CA GLY A 18 12.70 41.08 1.23
C GLY A 18 11.27 40.58 1.27
N THR A 19 10.59 40.56 0.11
CA THR A 19 9.43 39.71 -0.11
C THR A 19 9.89 38.26 0.06
N GLY A 20 9.92 37.79 1.31
CA GLY A 20 9.98 36.37 1.62
C GLY A 20 8.63 35.78 1.24
N ALA A 21 8.50 35.40 -0.03
CA ALA A 21 7.50 34.45 -0.44
C ALA A 21 7.73 33.19 0.40
N THR A 22 6.95 33.03 1.47
CA THR A 22 6.76 31.74 2.11
C THR A 22 6.11 30.86 1.06
N GLY A 23 6.95 30.20 0.26
CA GLY A 23 6.54 29.06 -0.52
C GLY A 23 5.98 28.06 0.47
N ALA A 24 4.65 28.01 0.59
CA ALA A 24 3.99 26.84 1.12
C ALA A 24 4.51 25.68 0.28
N ALA A 25 5.42 24.90 0.87
CA ALA A 25 5.72 23.57 0.37
C ALA A 25 4.38 22.84 0.41
N SER A 26 3.70 22.80 -0.73
CA SER A 26 2.59 21.89 -0.95
C SER A 26 3.13 20.51 -0.60
N GLU A 27 2.67 19.93 0.51
CA GLU A 27 2.77 18.49 0.71
C GLU A 27 2.11 17.87 -0.51
N GLU A 28 2.93 17.48 -1.48
CA GLU A 28 2.50 16.66 -2.59
C GLU A 28 1.98 15.37 -1.94
N LYS A 29 0.65 15.26 -1.84
CA LYS A 29 -0.01 14.07 -1.31
C LYS A 29 0.50 12.89 -2.12
N LYS A 30 1.46 12.17 -1.55
CA LYS A 30 2.10 11.00 -2.14
C LYS A 30 0.96 10.07 -2.56
N LYS A 31 0.83 9.82 -3.87
CA LYS A 31 -0.23 8.96 -4.38
C LYS A 31 -0.15 7.61 -3.66
N PRO A 32 -1.28 7.03 -3.24
CA PRO A 32 -1.24 5.77 -2.53
C PRO A 32 -0.68 4.68 -3.44
N VAL A 33 0.24 3.87 -2.92
CA VAL A 33 0.99 2.83 -3.66
C VAL A 33 0.14 1.57 -3.93
N TYR A 34 -1.19 1.65 -3.74
CA TYR A 34 -2.12 0.53 -3.93
C TYR A 34 -3.50 1.01 -4.44
N PRO A 35 -4.26 0.13 -5.12
CA PRO A 35 -5.63 0.41 -5.54
C PRO A 35 -6.53 0.83 -4.38
N GLN A 36 -7.12 2.03 -4.47
CA GLN A 36 -7.99 2.57 -3.41
C GLN A 36 -9.39 1.97 -3.42
N THR A 37 -9.80 1.42 -4.55
CA THR A 37 -11.08 0.73 -4.70
C THR A 37 -10.89 -0.77 -4.61
N GLU A 38 -11.97 -1.46 -4.30
CA GLU A 38 -12.02 -2.90 -4.42
C GLU A 38 -11.74 -3.34 -5.86
N ILE A 39 -10.98 -4.42 -6.01
CA ILE A 39 -10.71 -5.06 -7.29
C ILE A 39 -11.56 -6.33 -7.42
N VAL A 40 -11.97 -6.61 -8.66
CA VAL A 40 -12.67 -7.83 -9.01
C VAL A 40 -11.66 -8.84 -9.54
N LEU A 41 -11.43 -9.90 -8.79
CA LEU A 41 -10.69 -11.07 -9.24
C LEU A 41 -11.62 -11.87 -10.16
N THR A 42 -11.46 -11.67 -11.47
CA THR A 42 -12.26 -12.35 -12.51
C THR A 42 -12.02 -13.86 -12.51
N GLY A 43 -12.96 -14.65 -13.04
CA GLY A 43 -12.84 -16.10 -13.14
C GLY A 43 -14.22 -16.75 -13.30
N LYS A 44 -14.32 -18.08 -13.16
CA LYS A 44 -15.61 -18.79 -13.21
C LYS A 44 -16.61 -18.27 -12.16
N LYS A 45 -16.10 -17.84 -11.01
CA LYS A 45 -16.84 -17.08 -10.00
C LYS A 45 -15.96 -15.92 -9.59
N GLU A 46 -16.47 -14.71 -9.75
CA GLU A 46 -15.76 -13.51 -9.33
C GLU A 46 -15.53 -13.52 -7.82
N ALA A 47 -14.39 -12.99 -7.39
CA ALA A 47 -14.14 -12.68 -5.99
C ALA A 47 -13.78 -11.19 -5.86
N ARG A 48 -14.14 -10.61 -4.72
CA ARG A 48 -13.87 -9.21 -4.41
C ARG A 48 -12.67 -9.10 -3.46
N PHE A 49 -11.77 -8.15 -3.71
CA PHE A 49 -10.58 -7.93 -2.89
C PHE A 49 -10.34 -6.43 -2.66
N SER A 50 -10.13 -6.03 -1.40
CA SER A 50 -9.88 -4.64 -1.02
C SER A 50 -8.51 -4.51 -0.39
N HIS A 51 -7.58 -3.81 -1.06
CA HIS A 51 -6.29 -3.45 -0.47
C HIS A 51 -6.51 -2.60 0.79
N LEU A 52 -7.42 -1.63 0.73
CA LEU A 52 -7.75 -0.73 1.84
C LEU A 52 -8.11 -1.51 3.12
N THR A 53 -8.91 -2.57 3.01
CA THR A 53 -9.27 -3.41 4.17
C THR A 53 -8.04 -4.06 4.80
N HIS A 54 -7.09 -4.54 4.00
CA HIS A 54 -5.91 -5.25 4.49
C HIS A 54 -4.84 -4.30 5.04
N VAL A 55 -4.56 -3.20 4.34
CA VAL A 55 -3.57 -2.21 4.80
C VAL A 55 -4.03 -1.46 6.05
N ASN A 56 -5.34 -1.27 6.26
CA ASN A 56 -5.90 -0.70 7.50
C ASN A 56 -5.70 -1.62 8.71
N LEU A 57 -5.30 -2.89 8.50
CA LEU A 57 -4.84 -3.78 9.56
C LEU A 57 -3.34 -3.66 9.83
N ASN A 58 -2.65 -2.68 9.22
CA ASN A 58 -1.19 -2.56 9.20
C ASN A 58 -0.51 -3.78 8.56
N MET A 59 -1.12 -4.36 7.53
CA MET A 59 -0.52 -5.46 6.77
C MET A 59 0.53 -4.91 5.79
N SER A 60 1.75 -5.46 5.83
CA SER A 60 2.79 -5.08 4.88
C SER A 60 2.52 -5.63 3.48
N CYS A 61 2.95 -4.90 2.44
CA CYS A 61 2.75 -5.32 1.04
C CYS A 61 3.36 -6.70 0.75
N GLY A 62 4.50 -6.98 1.39
CA GLY A 62 5.26 -8.21 1.30
C GLY A 62 4.55 -9.45 1.87
N VAL A 63 3.44 -9.28 2.59
CA VAL A 63 2.57 -10.40 2.98
C VAL A 63 1.95 -11.05 1.74
N CYS A 64 1.71 -10.31 0.66
CA CYS A 64 1.12 -10.85 -0.56
C CYS A 64 2.08 -10.79 -1.75
N HIS A 65 2.79 -9.68 -1.90
CA HIS A 65 3.69 -9.46 -3.02
C HIS A 65 5.09 -9.97 -2.68
N HIS A 66 5.51 -11.02 -3.37
CA HIS A 66 6.85 -11.60 -3.24
C HIS A 66 7.50 -11.74 -4.61
N ASP A 67 8.82 -11.84 -4.63
CA ASP A 67 9.57 -12.17 -5.84
C ASP A 67 9.59 -13.69 -6.11
N VAL A 68 10.29 -14.08 -7.18
CA VAL A 68 10.45 -15.49 -7.58
C VAL A 68 11.26 -16.33 -6.59
N LYS A 69 12.01 -15.70 -5.67
CA LYS A 69 12.76 -16.33 -4.59
C LYS A 69 11.98 -16.30 -3.27
N HIS A 70 10.69 -15.92 -3.30
CA HIS A 70 9.84 -15.75 -2.13
C HIS A 70 10.33 -14.67 -1.15
N VAL A 71 11.10 -13.69 -1.64
CA VAL A 71 11.45 -12.49 -0.87
C VAL A 71 10.27 -11.53 -0.90
N ALA A 72 9.86 -11.08 0.28
CA ALA A 72 8.78 -10.11 0.46
C ALA A 72 9.14 -8.78 -0.23
N LEU A 73 8.26 -8.27 -1.09
CA LEU A 73 8.43 -6.96 -1.73
C LEU A 73 8.01 -5.84 -0.78
N THR A 74 8.83 -4.79 -0.74
CA THR A 74 8.56 -3.57 0.01
C THR A 74 7.70 -2.60 -0.80
N GLU A 75 7.21 -1.55 -0.14
CA GLU A 75 6.52 -0.45 -0.83
C GLU A 75 7.40 0.22 -1.89
N VAL A 76 8.71 0.34 -1.62
CA VAL A 76 9.68 0.92 -2.56
C VAL A 76 9.84 0.02 -3.79
N ASP A 77 9.93 -1.29 -3.59
CA ASP A 77 10.01 -2.25 -4.69
C ASP A 77 8.78 -2.16 -5.59
N ILE A 78 7.58 -2.10 -4.99
CA ILE A 78 6.31 -2.02 -5.73
C ILE A 78 6.16 -0.67 -6.43
N ALA A 79 6.54 0.44 -5.79
CA ALA A 79 6.48 1.77 -6.41
C ALA A 79 7.41 1.91 -7.63
N GLY A 80 8.48 1.11 -7.69
CA GLY A 80 9.38 1.05 -8.85
C GLY A 80 8.82 0.31 -10.06
N ILE A 81 7.66 -0.34 -9.94
CA ILE A 81 7.10 -1.19 -10.99
C ILE A 81 6.20 -0.36 -11.91
N GLN A 82 6.69 -0.15 -13.12
CA GLN A 82 5.99 0.64 -14.15
C GLN A 82 4.78 -0.09 -14.73
N ASP A 83 4.81 -1.42 -14.73
CA ASP A 83 3.77 -2.27 -15.26
C ASP A 83 3.24 -3.19 -14.16
N VAL A 84 2.09 -2.81 -13.61
CA VAL A 84 1.42 -3.54 -12.52
C VAL A 84 0.99 -4.96 -12.91
N ALA A 85 0.87 -5.26 -14.21
CA ALA A 85 0.59 -6.63 -14.66
C ALA A 85 1.73 -7.58 -14.27
N LYS A 86 2.97 -7.08 -14.13
CA LYS A 86 4.14 -7.90 -13.77
C LYS A 86 4.09 -8.48 -12.37
N ILE A 87 3.37 -7.84 -11.45
CA ILE A 87 3.16 -8.31 -10.07
C ILE A 87 1.83 -9.02 -9.85
N ALA A 88 1.00 -9.15 -10.90
CA ALA A 88 -0.17 -10.01 -10.83
C ALA A 88 0.30 -11.45 -10.61
N CYS A 89 -0.34 -12.17 -9.68
CA CYS A 89 0.07 -13.53 -9.32
C CYS A 89 0.21 -14.43 -10.56
N ALA A 90 -0.77 -14.35 -11.46
CA ALA A 90 -0.84 -15.13 -12.70
C ALA A 90 0.28 -14.82 -13.71
N ASN A 91 1.03 -13.72 -13.55
CA ASN A 91 2.16 -13.42 -14.41
C ASN A 91 3.33 -14.38 -14.14
N CYS A 92 3.58 -14.74 -12.88
CA CYS A 92 4.62 -15.70 -12.49
C CYS A 92 4.07 -17.11 -12.27
N HIS A 93 2.89 -17.20 -11.66
CA HIS A 93 2.17 -18.45 -11.42
C HIS A 93 1.29 -18.78 -12.62
N ASN A 94 1.93 -19.27 -13.67
CA ASN A 94 1.32 -19.62 -14.94
C ASN A 94 1.67 -21.07 -15.34
N GLU A 95 1.30 -21.49 -16.53
CA GLU A 95 1.52 -22.85 -17.04
C GLU A 95 2.98 -23.32 -17.01
N THR A 96 3.94 -22.38 -17.06
CA THR A 96 5.39 -22.65 -17.02
C THR A 96 5.99 -22.63 -15.61
N PHE A 97 5.20 -22.28 -14.58
CA PHE A 97 5.70 -22.23 -13.20
C PHE A 97 6.13 -23.62 -12.73
N GLN A 98 7.20 -23.72 -11.95
CA GLN A 98 7.81 -25.01 -11.61
C GLN A 98 6.93 -25.87 -10.70
N VAL A 99 6.16 -25.24 -9.81
CA VAL A 99 5.25 -25.94 -8.89
C VAL A 99 3.88 -26.05 -9.55
N GLU A 100 3.56 -27.22 -10.10
CA GLU A 100 2.33 -27.45 -10.87
C GLU A 100 1.06 -27.09 -10.09
N SER A 101 1.01 -27.42 -8.80
CA SER A 101 -0.13 -27.11 -7.93
C SER A 101 -0.36 -25.62 -7.69
N LEU A 102 0.57 -24.76 -8.09
CA LEU A 102 0.50 -23.30 -7.96
C LEU A 102 0.44 -22.59 -9.31
N ARG A 103 0.14 -23.30 -10.41
CA ARG A 103 -0.04 -22.69 -11.75
C ARG A 103 -1.40 -22.04 -11.95
N ASP A 104 -2.42 -22.52 -11.24
CA ASP A 104 -3.79 -22.06 -11.41
C ASP A 104 -4.18 -20.97 -10.40
N ARG A 105 -4.93 -19.97 -10.86
CA ARG A 105 -5.41 -18.84 -10.05
C ARG A 105 -6.21 -19.29 -8.84
N LYS A 106 -7.06 -20.31 -8.99
CA LYS A 106 -7.83 -20.84 -7.85
C LYS A 106 -6.90 -21.37 -6.77
N ALA A 107 -5.86 -22.11 -7.14
CA ALA A 107 -4.92 -22.70 -6.20
C ALA A 107 -4.10 -21.62 -5.48
N ILE A 108 -3.62 -20.61 -6.21
CA ILE A 108 -2.87 -19.49 -5.63
C ILE A 108 -3.72 -18.72 -4.61
N PHE A 109 -4.91 -18.26 -5.02
CA PHE A 109 -5.75 -17.44 -4.15
C PHE A 109 -6.33 -18.24 -2.99
N HIS A 110 -6.75 -19.49 -3.20
CA HIS A 110 -7.21 -20.30 -2.07
C HIS A 110 -6.07 -20.72 -1.15
N GLY A 111 -4.87 -20.97 -1.69
CA GLY A 111 -3.68 -21.22 -0.88
C GLY A 111 -3.32 -20.02 -0.02
N ARG A 112 -3.21 -18.83 -0.63
CA ARG A 112 -2.80 -17.63 0.12
C ARG A 112 -3.91 -17.02 0.96
N CYS A 113 -5.04 -16.67 0.33
CA CYS A 113 -6.09 -15.89 0.97
C CYS A 113 -6.84 -16.70 2.04
N LYS A 114 -7.27 -17.92 1.71
CA LYS A 114 -8.04 -18.75 2.64
C LYS A 114 -7.21 -19.18 3.85
N GLU A 115 -5.96 -19.58 3.63
CA GLU A 115 -5.06 -19.98 4.73
C GLU A 115 -4.80 -18.80 5.68
N CYS A 116 -4.50 -17.61 5.13
CA CYS A 116 -4.34 -16.40 5.93
C CYS A 116 -5.62 -16.05 6.70
N HIS A 117 -6.79 -16.14 6.06
CA HIS A 117 -8.07 -15.89 6.73
C HIS A 117 -8.39 -16.90 7.84
N GLN A 118 -8.00 -18.17 7.67
CA GLN A 118 -8.16 -19.21 8.68
C GLN A 118 -7.25 -19.01 9.89
N LYS A 119 -5.96 -18.71 9.63
CA LYS A 119 -4.94 -18.41 10.65
C LYS A 119 -5.25 -17.11 11.39
N GLY A 120 -5.70 -16.09 10.65
CA GLY A 120 -5.91 -14.74 11.12
C GLY A 120 -4.66 -13.86 11.03
N TYR A 121 -4.88 -12.55 11.19
CA TYR A 121 -3.85 -11.52 11.24
C TYR A 121 -4.28 -10.43 12.24
N ALA A 122 -3.38 -10.04 13.15
CA ALA A 122 -3.67 -9.05 14.21
C ALA A 122 -5.00 -9.33 14.94
N ASP A 123 -5.17 -10.57 15.41
CA ASP A 123 -6.36 -11.11 16.09
C ASP A 123 -7.68 -11.04 15.31
N LYS A 124 -7.63 -10.72 14.02
CA LYS A 124 -8.78 -10.72 13.11
C LYS A 124 -8.72 -11.89 12.14
N LYS A 125 -9.88 -12.39 11.74
CA LYS A 125 -10.02 -13.41 10.70
C LYS A 125 -10.79 -12.85 9.51
N GLY A 126 -10.50 -13.40 8.33
CA GLY A 126 -11.22 -13.07 7.11
C GLY A 126 -12.25 -14.16 6.75
N PRO A 127 -13.01 -13.96 5.66
CA PRO A 127 -13.94 -14.95 5.15
C PRO A 127 -13.24 -16.25 4.73
N THR A 128 -13.76 -17.39 5.19
CA THR A 128 -13.21 -18.73 4.86
C THR A 128 -14.19 -19.60 4.08
N ASN A 129 -15.45 -19.15 3.97
CA ASN A 129 -16.49 -19.80 3.17
C ASN A 129 -16.50 -19.23 1.74
N CYS A 130 -17.09 -19.97 0.80
CA CYS A 130 -17.06 -19.59 -0.62
C CYS A 130 -17.70 -18.22 -0.87
N ASN A 131 -18.87 -17.97 -0.27
CA ASN A 131 -19.67 -16.77 -0.54
C ASN A 131 -19.14 -15.51 0.18
N GLY A 132 -18.21 -15.67 1.12
CA GLY A 132 -17.57 -14.54 1.81
C GLY A 132 -16.55 -13.81 0.93
N CYS A 133 -16.00 -14.49 -0.08
CA CYS A 133 -15.16 -13.86 -1.11
C CYS A 133 -15.89 -13.77 -2.46
N HIS A 134 -16.63 -14.82 -2.83
CA HIS A 134 -17.41 -14.90 -4.07
C HIS A 134 -18.83 -14.37 -3.87
N VAL A 135 -18.94 -13.06 -3.65
CA VAL A 135 -20.22 -12.39 -3.42
C VAL A 135 -21.05 -12.42 -4.70
N LYS A 136 -22.28 -12.93 -4.63
CA LYS A 136 -23.22 -12.86 -5.75
C LYS A 136 -23.62 -11.41 -5.98
N GLN A 137 -23.60 -10.99 -7.24
CA GLN A 137 -24.23 -9.74 -7.67
C GLN A 137 -25.75 -9.92 -7.68
#